data_AF-A0A0V0ZKM3-F1
#
_entry.id   AF-A0A0V0ZKM3-F1
#
_cell.length_a   1.000
_cell.length_b   1.000
_cell.length_c   1.000
_cell.angle_alpha   90.00
_cell.angle_beta   90.00
_cell.angle_gamma   90.00
#
_symmetry.space_group_name_H-M   'P 1'
#
loop_
_entity.id
_entity.type
_entity.pdbx_description
1 polymer ?
#
loop_
_entity_poly.entity_id
_entity_poly.type
_entity_poly.pdbx_seq_one_letter_code
_entity_poly.pdbx_strand_id
1 'polypeptide(L)'
;MWVRRTQEKEFQAEIQALVRHGRVAEHSRISQLDPYLDERGVLRAGGRLVNSDLPASMQHPAVLPGNHELTRGLIRRCHQRQLHA
;
A
#
# COMPACT_ATOMS: atom_id res chain seq x y z
N MET A 1 4.53 -9.51 9.48
CA MET A 1 3.92 -10.60 8.69
C MET A 1 2.42 -10.42 8.41
N TRP A 2 1.82 -9.26 8.73
CA TRP A 2 0.36 -9.02 8.72
C TRP A 2 -0.08 -8.23 7.48
N VAL A 3 0.71 -7.24 7.08
CA VAL A 3 0.46 -6.36 5.92
C VAL A 3 0.31 -7.18 4.64
N ARG A 4 1.31 -7.99 4.30
CA ARG A 4 1.28 -8.87 3.12
C ARG A 4 0.06 -9.79 3.10
N ARG A 5 -0.25 -10.47 4.21
CA ARG A 5 -1.43 -11.35 4.29
C ARG A 5 -2.75 -10.60 4.08
N THR A 6 -2.82 -9.35 4.53
CA THR A 6 -4.00 -8.51 4.32
C THR A 6 -4.11 -8.10 2.86
N GLN A 7 -2.99 -7.73 2.24
CA GLN A 7 -2.94 -7.39 0.82
C GLN A 7 -3.28 -8.59 -0.07
N GLU A 8 -2.77 -9.78 0.25
CA GLU A 8 -3.07 -11.03 -0.47
C GLU A 8 -4.58 -11.34 -0.47
N LYS A 9 -5.31 -10.95 0.59
CA LYS A 9 -6.77 -11.12 0.67
C LYS A 9 -7.54 -10.01 -0.03
N GLU A 10 -7.18 -8.76 0.21
CA GLU A 10 -7.96 -7.58 -0.18
C GLU A 10 -7.62 -7.05 -1.58
N PHE A 11 -6.43 -7.36 -2.08
CA PHE A 11 -5.89 -6.93 -3.37
C PHE A 11 -5.45 -8.12 -4.24
N GLN A 12 -6.09 -9.28 -4.07
CA GLN A 12 -5.71 -10.50 -4.77
C GLN A 12 -5.70 -10.29 -6.29
N ALA A 13 -6.72 -9.64 -6.85
CA ALA A 13 -6.84 -9.40 -8.29
C ALA A 13 -5.71 -8.48 -8.79
N GLU A 14 -5.41 -7.42 -8.05
CA GLU A 14 -4.33 -6.48 -8.37
C GLU A 14 -2.95 -7.13 -8.30
N ILE A 15 -2.71 -7.95 -7.27
CA ILE A 15 -1.45 -8.68 -7.12
C ILE A 15 -1.27 -9.66 -8.29
N GLN A 16 -2.31 -10.40 -8.66
CA GLN A 16 -2.25 -11.31 -9.80
C GLN A 16 -2.04 -10.56 -11.12
N ALA A 17 -2.70 -9.42 -11.31
CA ALA A 17 -2.49 -8.56 -12.48
C ALA A 17 -1.05 -8.02 -12.55
N LEU A 18 -0.47 -7.60 -11.43
CA LEU A 18 0.92 -7.16 -11.37
C LEU A 18 1.90 -8.29 -11.70
N VAL A 19 1.69 -9.49 -11.15
CA VAL A 19 2.55 -10.65 -11.44
C VAL A 19 2.45 -11.06 -12.91
N ARG A 20 1.26 -11.01 -13.51
CA ARG A 20 1.03 -11.50 -14.88
C ARG A 20 1.30 -10.47 -15.97
N HIS A 21 1.00 -9.20 -15.70
CA HIS A 21 0.97 -8.13 -16.71
C HIS A 21 1.86 -6.94 -16.36
N GLY A 22 2.50 -6.93 -15.18
CA GLY A 22 3.33 -5.82 -14.72
C GLY A 22 2.55 -4.55 -14.33
N ARG A 23 1.21 -4.59 -14.40
CA ARG A 23 0.33 -3.46 -14.04
C ARG A 23 -1.00 -3.94 -13.51
N VAL A 24 -1.63 -3.14 -12.66
CA VAL A 24 -3.01 -3.37 -12.22
C VAL A 24 -4.00 -2.96 -13.31
N ALA A 25 -5.25 -3.42 -13.20
CA ALA A 25 -6.32 -2.97 -14.07
C ALA A 25 -6.54 -1.45 -13.91
N GLU A 26 -6.79 -0.72 -15.01
CA GLU A 26 -6.97 0.74 -14.97
C GLU A 26 -8.12 1.19 -14.06
N HIS A 27 -9.19 0.38 -13.98
CA HIS A 27 -10.34 0.62 -13.12
C HIS A 27 -10.14 0.17 -11.66
N SER A 28 -8.98 -0.38 -11.31
CA SER A 28 -8.70 -0.73 -9.92
C SER A 28 -8.65 0.52 -9.05
N ARG A 29 -9.13 0.39 -7.81
CA ARG A 29 -9.12 1.47 -6.81
C ARG A 29 -7.73 2.00 -6.49
N ILE A 30 -6.68 1.24 -6.83
CA ILE A 30 -5.29 1.60 -6.54
C ILE A 30 -4.47 1.93 -7.79
N SER A 31 -5.07 1.95 -9.00
CA SER A 31 -4.33 2.23 -10.25
C SER A 31 -3.61 3.58 -10.22
N GLN A 32 -4.26 4.60 -9.67
CA GLN A 32 -3.71 5.95 -9.52
C GLN A 32 -2.53 6.05 -8.54
N LEU A 33 -2.28 5.00 -7.75
CA LEU A 33 -1.15 4.97 -6.81
C LEU A 33 0.15 4.49 -7.46
N ASP A 34 0.09 4.12 -8.75
CA ASP A 34 1.17 3.44 -9.48
C ASP A 34 1.71 2.24 -8.67
N PRO A 35 0.87 1.23 -8.42
CA PRO A 35 1.19 0.20 -7.43
C PRO A 35 2.18 -0.82 -7.99
N TYR A 36 3.10 -1.26 -7.16
CA TYR A 36 4.10 -2.28 -7.50
C TYR A 36 4.35 -3.24 -6.33
N LEU A 37 4.92 -4.42 -6.61
CA LEU A 37 5.37 -5.36 -5.60
C LEU A 37 6.86 -5.12 -5.29
N ASP A 38 7.19 -4.96 -4.01
CA ASP A 38 8.59 -4.92 -3.58
C ASP A 38 9.23 -6.32 -3.55
N GLU A 39 10.54 -6.37 -3.30
CA GLU A 39 11.33 -7.61 -3.19
C GLU A 39 10.81 -8.59 -2.11
N ARG A 40 9.96 -8.12 -1.18
CA ARG A 40 9.39 -8.91 -0.09
C ARG A 40 7.95 -9.34 -0.41
N GLY A 41 7.44 -8.99 -1.59
CA GLY A 41 6.07 -9.25 -2.04
C GLY A 41 5.03 -8.36 -1.36
N VAL A 42 5.42 -7.17 -0.90
CA VAL A 42 4.49 -6.17 -0.35
C VAL A 42 4.06 -5.22 -1.44
N LEU A 43 2.75 -4.99 -1.53
CA LEU A 43 2.17 -4.03 -2.45
C LEU A 43 2.44 -2.60 -1.95
N ARG A 44 3.10 -1.77 -2.78
CA ARG A 44 3.51 -0.40 -2.46
C ARG A 44 3.02 0.59 -3.51
N ALA A 45 2.87 1.85 -3.12
CA ALA A 45 2.58 2.95 -4.02
C ALA A 45 3.88 3.54 -4.60
N GLY A 46 3.93 3.78 -5.91
CA GLY A 46 5.10 4.29 -6.62
C GLY A 46 5.18 5.81 -6.71
N GLY A 47 4.06 6.51 -6.96
CA GLY A 47 4.13 7.79 -7.67
C GLY A 47 4.21 9.10 -6.88
N ARG A 48 3.79 9.17 -5.60
CA ARG A 48 3.52 10.49 -4.98
C ARG A 48 4.72 11.20 -4.35
N LEU A 49 5.79 10.48 -4.01
CA LEU A 49 6.91 11.02 -3.21
C LEU A 49 8.28 10.74 -3.81
N VAL A 50 8.33 10.36 -5.10
CA VAL A 50 9.58 9.97 -5.79
C VAL A 50 10.63 11.10 -5.85
N ASN A 51 10.20 12.36 -5.75
CA ASN A 51 11.09 13.54 -5.76
C ASN A 51 11.33 14.13 -4.35
N SER A 52 11.06 13.37 -3.28
CA SER A 52 11.26 13.86 -1.90
C SER A 52 12.56 13.34 -1.30
N ASP A 53 13.23 14.14 -0.47
CA ASP A 53 14.43 13.75 0.30
C ASP A 53 14.12 12.74 1.43
N LEU A 54 12.99 12.03 1.35
CA LEU A 54 12.57 11.05 2.34
C LEU A 54 13.28 9.72 2.12
N PRO A 55 13.43 8.88 3.16
CA PRO A 55 13.91 7.50 2.98
C PRO A 55 12.98 6.72 2.03
N ALA A 56 13.54 5.82 1.21
CA ALA A 56 12.79 5.05 0.20
C ALA A 56 11.54 4.31 0.76
N SER A 57 11.60 3.86 2.01
CA SER A 57 10.45 3.24 2.70
C SER A 57 9.27 4.18 2.94
N MET A 58 9.55 5.48 2.99
CA MET A 58 8.58 6.57 3.18
C MET A 58 8.16 7.16 1.83
N GLN A 59 9.04 7.12 0.83
CA GLN A 59 8.69 7.44 -0.56
C GLN A 59 7.68 6.45 -1.15
N HIS A 60 7.83 5.16 -0.80
CA HIS A 60 6.99 4.08 -1.31
C HIS A 60 6.19 3.39 -0.19
N PRO A 61 5.12 4.01 0.31
CA PRO A 61 4.35 3.45 1.41
C PRO A 61 3.63 2.16 0.99
N ALA A 62 3.44 1.26 1.95
CA ALA A 62 2.65 0.05 1.73
C ALA A 62 1.17 0.39 1.53
N VAL A 63 0.54 -0.21 0.52
CA VAL A 63 -0.89 -0.02 0.23
C VAL A 63 -1.72 -0.81 1.23
N LEU A 64 -2.56 -0.13 1.99
CA LEU A 64 -3.45 -0.75 2.97
C LEU A 64 -4.91 -0.62 2.55
N PRO A 65 -5.75 -1.63 2.79
CA PRO A 65 -7.18 -1.55 2.50
C PRO A 65 -7.85 -0.53 3.43
N GLY A 66 -8.55 0.44 2.85
CA GLY A 66 -9.11 1.58 3.61
C GLY A 66 -10.13 1.18 4.67
N ASN A 67 -10.92 0.13 4.44
CA ASN A 67 -11.97 -0.34 5.36
C ASN A 67 -11.60 -1.65 6.07
N HIS A 68 -10.35 -1.77 6.52
CA HIS A 68 -9.89 -2.94 7.28
C HIS A 68 -9.51 -2.55 8.71
N GLU A 69 -9.81 -3.41 9.69
CA GLU A 69 -9.55 -3.14 11.11
C GLU A 69 -8.09 -2.83 11.40
N LEU A 70 -7.16 -3.50 10.70
CA LEU A 70 -5.73 -3.20 10.77
C LEU A 70 -5.41 -1.75 10.37
N THR A 71 -6.00 -1.26 9.28
CA THR A 71 -5.80 0.13 8.81
C THR A 71 -6.37 1.11 9.83
N ARG A 72 -7.59 0.85 10.33
CA ARG A 72 -8.23 1.67 11.37
C ARG A 72 -7.41 1.68 12.66
N GLY A 73 -6.89 0.53 13.09
CA GLY A 73 -6.04 0.40 14.26
C GLY A 73 -4.70 1.14 14.10
N LEU A 74 -4.09 1.07 12.92
CA LEU A 74 -2.87 1.80 12.60
C LEU A 74 -3.09 3.32 12.64
N ILE A 75 -4.17 3.80 11.99
CA ILE A 75 -4.56 5.21 12.01
C ILE A 75 -4.79 5.67 13.45
N ARG A 76 -5.58 4.92 14.23
CA ARG A 76 -5.88 5.26 15.63
C ARG A 76 -4.60 5.33 16.47
N ARG A 77 -3.70 4.36 16.33
CA ARG A 77 -2.40 4.35 17.03
C ARG A 77 -1.52 5.54 16.61
N CYS A 78 -1.52 5.89 15.32
CA CYS A 78 -0.76 7.03 14.82
C CYS A 78 -1.29 8.34 15.40
N HIS A 79 -2.61 8.54 15.34
CA HIS A 79 -3.29 9.71 15.91
C HIS A 79 -3.08 9.83 17.44
N GLN A 80 -3.14 8.72 18.18
CA GLN A 80 -2.82 8.70 19.62
C GLN A 80 -1.36 9.06 19.91
N ARG A 81 -0.41 8.57 19.11
CA ARG A 81 1.03 8.90 19.26
C ARG A 81 1.35 10.35 18.90
N GLN A 82 0.57 10.97 18.02
CA GLN A 82 0.75 12.35 17.58
C GLN A 82 -0.07 13.36 18.39
N LEU A 83 -0.58 12.98 19.58
CA LEU A 83 -1.38 13.84 20.46
C LEU A 83 -2.63 14.43 19.79
N HIS A 84 -3.32 13.66 18.95
CA HIS A 84 -4.59 14.03 18.33
C HIS A 84 -4.56 15.11 17.24
N ALA A 85 -3.45 15.26 16.52
CA ALA A 85 -3.42 16.08 15.29
C ALA A 85 -4.36 15.54 14.20
#